data_AF-A0A536SAL7-F1
#
_entry.id   AF-A0A536SAL7-F1
#
_cell.length_a   1.000
_cell.length_b   1.000
_cell.length_c   1.000
_cell.angle_alpha   90.00
_cell.angle_beta   90.00
_cell.angle_gamma   90.00
#
_symmetry.space_group_name_H-M   'P 1'
#
loop_
_entity.id
_entity.type
_entity.pdbx_description
1 polymer ?
#
loop_
_entity_poly.entity_id
_entity_poly.type
_entity_poly.pdbx_seq_one_letter_code
_entity_poly.pdbx_strand_id
1 'polypeptide(L)'
;MFRADNESDRGQALVMVALLMTALLGLTGLVADIGWYELNMIRMQRAADAAALAGVVYLPTNVSGAVTAALAEATKNGYTNGTNGITVTAVPDPANFAVLNVNIGSPVRTYFSQLFGVTTFAAHRDARAEFVLPVPMGSPQNYYGINILCRNSDTPPACPSVASATGIGTLAPLGFFGGIEARGTDRGSGDAYSTYYNASTGIGGLNLGTPTNGNTSFDANGYSYDVDFPAGTNDGSVWLYDPMFCATGGQTTTAVRLGVGDYWIPGGTGGIGITTVYNLWDTKGTPYDLSDDTLVATSGSLFANSNAVDKGPLYKGNSVYGPSYYGGSSADCQSSPYHNQWWRLADDLNAGQYRMQAVTSSGSNSENAINGFGIQVASNSGPAPRVYGEGRMCAFIVIDNTAHLYLAQIEAAHAGKTLEIKLFDPGDISNTTMKVQMPTTGGYTYATFTWSATGSAGGAPTSGGPTTSLQTSNAATTFYNNQWVTLSVQIPTNYTAPTPPGEPGPGWWKVEYNSLGTGADVTTWEVNVRGNPVHLITP
;
A
#
# COMPACT_ATOMS: atom_id res chain seq x y z
N MET A 1 -45.17 65.97 -70.61
CA MET A 1 -43.88 66.56 -70.19
C MET A 1 -43.62 66.07 -68.79
N PHE A 2 -42.65 65.16 -68.62
CA PHE A 2 -42.28 64.53 -67.36
C PHE A 2 -41.52 65.52 -66.44
N ARG A 3 -41.80 65.46 -65.13
CA ARG A 3 -40.95 65.99 -64.04
C ARG A 3 -41.46 65.32 -62.74
N ALA A 4 -40.95 64.16 -62.33
CA ALA A 4 -39.71 63.89 -61.60
C ALA A 4 -39.69 64.59 -60.24
N ASP A 5 -40.03 63.83 -59.18
CA ASP A 5 -39.58 64.04 -57.79
C ASP A 5 -39.72 62.69 -57.05
N ASN A 6 -38.64 61.91 -57.02
CA ASN A 6 -38.48 60.69 -56.20
C ASN A 6 -36.98 60.45 -55.89
N GLU A 7 -36.15 61.51 -55.87
CA GLU A 7 -34.69 61.40 -55.71
C GLU A 7 -34.18 61.56 -54.26
N SER A 8 -35.03 61.89 -53.29
CA SER A 8 -34.58 62.14 -51.90
C SER A 8 -34.28 60.87 -51.08
N ASP A 9 -34.83 59.72 -51.44
CA ASP A 9 -34.76 58.51 -50.58
C ASP A 9 -33.55 57.60 -50.90
N ARG A 10 -32.86 57.82 -52.04
CA ARG A 10 -31.73 56.99 -52.47
C ARG A 10 -30.43 57.25 -51.69
N GLY A 11 -30.23 58.47 -51.20
CA GLY A 11 -29.04 58.84 -50.41
C GLY A 11 -29.11 58.34 -48.96
N GLN A 12 -30.28 58.46 -48.32
CA GLN A 12 -30.50 58.02 -46.94
C GLN A 12 -30.45 56.49 -46.81
N ALA A 13 -30.98 55.76 -47.81
CA ALA A 13 -30.90 54.31 -47.86
C ALA A 13 -29.45 53.80 -47.90
N LEU A 14 -28.56 54.45 -48.66
CA LEU A 14 -27.15 54.08 -48.74
C LEU A 14 -26.44 54.22 -47.37
N VAL A 15 -26.70 55.31 -46.65
CA VAL A 15 -26.12 55.55 -45.32
C VAL A 15 -26.64 54.54 -44.30
N MET A 16 -27.94 54.25 -44.31
CA MET A 16 -28.55 53.25 -43.44
C MET A 16 -28.02 51.84 -43.71
N VAL A 17 -27.87 51.46 -44.99
CA VAL A 17 -27.29 50.17 -45.39
C VAL A 17 -25.82 50.07 -45.00
N ALA A 18 -25.04 51.13 -45.18
CA ALA A 18 -23.64 51.16 -44.76
C ALA A 18 -23.51 50.98 -43.24
N LEU A 19 -24.31 51.69 -42.44
CA LEU A 19 -24.33 51.56 -40.99
C LEU A 19 -24.78 50.16 -40.54
N LEU A 20 -25.81 49.59 -41.18
CA LEU A 20 -26.28 48.23 -40.93
C LEU A 20 -25.20 47.19 -41.25
N MET A 21 -24.52 47.32 -42.39
CA MET A 21 -23.41 46.44 -42.77
C MET A 21 -22.26 46.53 -41.77
N THR A 22 -21.88 47.73 -41.33
CA THR A 22 -20.87 47.91 -40.28
C THR A 22 -21.30 47.27 -38.96
N ALA A 23 -22.57 47.44 -38.56
CA ALA A 23 -23.11 46.83 -37.35
C ALA A 23 -23.11 45.29 -37.42
N LEU A 24 -23.54 44.73 -38.56
CA LEU A 24 -23.52 43.28 -38.79
C LEU A 24 -22.10 42.72 -38.76
N LEU A 25 -21.14 43.40 -39.41
CA LEU A 25 -19.72 43.00 -39.37
C LEU A 25 -19.15 43.06 -37.94
N GLY A 26 -19.48 44.10 -37.18
CA GLY A 26 -19.10 44.22 -35.77
C GLY A 26 -19.65 43.08 -34.91
N LEU A 27 -20.92 42.69 -35.11
CA LEU A 27 -21.54 41.55 -34.43
C LEU A 27 -20.89 40.22 -34.83
N THR A 28 -20.58 40.00 -36.12
CA THR A 28 -19.86 38.78 -36.54
C THR A 28 -18.45 38.69 -35.96
N GLY A 29 -17.75 39.83 -35.85
CA GLY A 29 -16.44 39.89 -35.22
C GLY A 29 -16.49 39.58 -33.73
N LEU A 30 -17.51 40.08 -33.02
CA LEU A 30 -17.74 39.75 -31.61
C LEU A 30 -17.99 38.25 -31.41
N VAL A 31 -18.82 37.63 -32.25
CA VAL A 31 -19.07 36.18 -32.21
C VAL A 31 -17.79 35.39 -32.46
N ALA A 32 -16.95 35.82 -33.41
CA ALA A 32 -15.67 35.16 -33.67
C ALA A 32 -14.70 35.26 -32.47
N ASP A 33 -14.63 36.42 -31.82
CA ASP A 33 -13.80 36.61 -30.62
C ASP A 33 -14.28 35.77 -29.43
N ILE A 34 -15.60 35.68 -29.21
CA ILE A 34 -16.16 34.82 -28.16
C ILE A 34 -15.86 33.35 -28.47
N GLY A 35 -16.06 32.90 -29.71
CA GLY A 35 -15.74 31.54 -30.12
C GLY A 35 -14.25 31.21 -29.94
N TRP A 36 -13.37 32.16 -30.27
CA TRP A 36 -11.93 32.03 -30.02
C TRP A 36 -11.60 31.97 -28.53
N TYR A 37 -12.24 32.81 -27.71
CA TYR A 37 -12.07 32.82 -26.27
C TYR A 37 -12.48 31.48 -25.64
N GLU A 38 -13.64 30.93 -26.01
CA GLU A 38 -14.12 29.63 -25.55
C GLU A 38 -13.19 28.48 -25.94
N LEU A 39 -12.63 28.49 -27.16
CA LEU A 39 -11.63 27.50 -27.58
C LEU A 39 -10.36 27.56 -26.72
N ASN A 40 -9.90 28.75 -26.35
CA ASN A 40 -8.73 28.91 -25.48
C ASN A 40 -9.05 28.50 -24.04
N MET A 41 -10.25 28.78 -23.55
CA MET A 41 -10.74 28.30 -22.26
C MET A 41 -10.72 26.76 -22.16
N ILE A 42 -11.14 26.04 -23.20
CA ILE A 42 -11.09 24.57 -23.23
C ILE A 42 -9.64 24.06 -23.22
N ARG A 43 -8.75 24.70 -23.98
CA ARG A 43 -7.31 24.35 -23.98
C ARG A 43 -6.69 24.59 -22.60
N MET A 44 -7.05 25.69 -21.96
CA MET A 44 -6.59 26.04 -20.61
C MET A 44 -7.09 25.05 -19.58
N GLN A 45 -8.36 24.61 -19.67
CA GLN A 45 -8.89 23.58 -18.76
C GLN A 45 -8.09 22.28 -18.89
N ARG A 46 -7.84 21.80 -20.12
CA ARG A 46 -7.05 20.59 -20.34
C ARG A 46 -5.62 20.71 -19.78
N ALA A 47 -5.03 21.88 -19.89
CA ALA A 47 -3.71 22.15 -19.32
C ALA A 47 -3.74 22.15 -17.78
N ALA A 48 -4.77 22.73 -17.17
CA ALA A 48 -4.96 22.73 -15.73
C ALA A 48 -5.18 21.29 -15.22
N ASP A 49 -6.04 20.53 -15.90
CA ASP A 49 -6.31 19.12 -15.59
C ASP A 49 -5.04 18.26 -15.67
N ALA A 50 -4.26 18.40 -16.76
CA ALA A 50 -3.00 17.69 -16.94
C ALA A 50 -1.98 18.07 -15.85
N ALA A 51 -1.85 19.36 -15.53
CA ALA A 51 -0.97 19.84 -14.48
C ALA A 51 -1.37 19.31 -13.09
N ALA A 52 -2.67 19.28 -12.77
CA ALA A 52 -3.16 18.72 -11.52
C ALA A 52 -2.86 17.22 -11.41
N LEU A 53 -3.15 16.45 -12.46
CA LEU A 53 -2.87 15.00 -12.50
C LEU A 53 -1.37 14.69 -12.42
N ALA A 54 -0.52 15.50 -13.05
CA ALA A 54 0.93 15.30 -13.03
C ALA A 54 1.56 15.65 -11.67
N GLY A 55 1.01 16.63 -10.95
CA GLY A 55 1.54 17.05 -9.65
C GLY A 55 1.04 16.21 -8.48
N VAL A 56 -0.23 15.77 -8.49
CA VAL A 56 -0.87 15.17 -7.31
C VAL A 56 -0.19 13.87 -6.83
N VAL A 57 0.47 13.13 -7.72
CA VAL A 57 1.15 11.86 -7.39
C VAL A 57 2.33 12.00 -6.41
N TYR A 58 2.81 13.22 -6.19
CA TYR A 58 3.88 13.53 -5.23
C TYR A 58 3.34 13.93 -3.84
N LEU A 59 2.03 14.01 -3.67
CA LEU A 59 1.39 14.37 -2.40
C LEU A 59 1.11 13.16 -1.51
N PRO A 60 0.99 13.35 -0.18
CA PRO A 60 1.15 14.61 0.57
C PRO A 60 2.61 14.96 0.92
N THR A 61 3.53 14.03 0.73
CA THR A 61 4.88 14.07 1.31
C THR A 61 5.85 14.98 0.56
N ASN A 62 5.74 15.10 -0.76
CA ASN A 62 6.65 15.89 -1.61
C ASN A 62 5.91 17.05 -2.31
N VAL A 63 5.48 18.05 -1.52
CA VAL A 63 4.80 19.25 -2.03
C VAL A 63 5.65 20.01 -3.06
N SER A 64 6.96 20.12 -2.85
CA SER A 64 7.86 20.77 -3.81
C SER A 64 7.91 20.05 -5.16
N GLY A 65 7.93 18.71 -5.14
CA GLY A 65 7.86 17.87 -6.32
C GLY A 65 6.53 18.03 -7.04
N ALA A 66 5.42 18.03 -6.28
CA ALA A 66 4.08 18.24 -6.81
C ALA A 66 3.96 19.57 -7.58
N VAL A 67 4.46 20.66 -6.98
CA VAL A 67 4.47 21.99 -7.61
C VAL A 67 5.35 21.99 -8.85
N THR A 68 6.56 21.44 -8.75
CA THR A 68 7.50 21.40 -9.89
C THR A 68 6.93 20.61 -11.07
N ALA A 69 6.34 19.43 -10.81
CA ALA A 69 5.72 18.60 -11.82
C ALA A 69 4.51 19.28 -12.47
N ALA A 70 3.63 19.92 -11.67
CA ALA A 70 2.49 20.66 -12.19
C ALA A 70 2.91 21.83 -13.10
N LEU A 71 3.91 22.62 -12.70
CA LEU A 71 4.43 23.72 -13.51
C LEU A 71 5.12 23.24 -14.80
N ALA A 72 5.87 22.13 -14.72
CA ALA A 72 6.51 21.52 -15.88
C ALA A 72 5.46 21.02 -16.89
N GLU A 73 4.38 20.39 -16.41
CA GLU A 73 3.31 19.90 -17.26
C GLU A 73 2.48 21.04 -17.87
N ALA A 74 2.17 22.10 -17.10
CA ALA A 74 1.53 23.31 -17.63
C ALA A 74 2.38 23.95 -18.75
N THR A 75 3.71 23.97 -18.58
CA THR A 75 4.65 24.48 -19.59
C THR A 75 4.61 23.67 -20.88
N LYS A 76 4.56 22.33 -20.81
CA LYS A 76 4.39 21.47 -22.00
C LYS A 76 3.09 21.76 -22.74
N ASN A 77 2.05 22.17 -22.03
CA ASN A 77 0.75 22.55 -22.58
C ASN A 77 0.68 24.03 -23.02
N GLY A 78 1.80 24.76 -23.02
CA GLY A 78 1.91 26.14 -23.50
C GLY A 78 1.62 27.22 -22.45
N TYR A 79 1.48 26.85 -21.18
CA TYR A 79 1.20 27.76 -20.07
C TYR A 79 2.41 27.87 -19.13
N THR A 80 3.45 28.61 -19.55
CA THR A 80 4.64 28.84 -18.74
C THR A 80 4.39 29.95 -17.72
N ASN A 81 4.50 29.63 -16.43
CA ASN A 81 4.28 30.60 -15.34
C ASN A 81 5.20 31.83 -15.47
N GLY A 82 4.65 33.02 -15.24
CA GLY A 82 5.37 34.30 -15.29
C GLY A 82 5.70 34.81 -16.70
N THR A 83 5.32 34.09 -17.75
CA THR A 83 5.62 34.46 -19.14
C THR A 83 4.38 35.03 -19.83
N ASN A 84 4.49 36.15 -20.56
CA ASN A 84 3.38 36.73 -21.33
C ASN A 84 2.08 37.00 -20.52
N GLY A 85 2.18 37.26 -19.22
CA GLY A 85 1.03 37.45 -18.34
C GLY A 85 0.33 36.15 -17.91
N ILE A 86 0.92 34.98 -18.19
CA ILE A 86 0.44 33.68 -17.74
C ILE A 86 0.81 33.48 -16.28
N THR A 87 -0.14 33.02 -15.48
CA THR A 87 0.05 32.64 -14.08
C THR A 87 -0.35 31.19 -13.89
N VAL A 88 0.50 30.38 -13.29
CA VAL A 88 0.20 29.00 -12.90
C VAL A 88 0.53 28.84 -11.42
N THR A 89 -0.45 28.44 -10.63
CA THR A 89 -0.26 28.15 -9.21
C THR A 89 -0.73 26.73 -8.92
N ALA A 90 0.10 25.95 -8.23
CA ALA A 90 -0.23 24.61 -7.75
C ALA A 90 -0.04 24.60 -6.23
N VAL A 91 -1.06 24.20 -5.46
CA VAL A 91 -1.02 24.19 -4.00
C VAL A 91 -1.85 23.01 -3.47
N PRO A 92 -1.36 22.25 -2.46
CA PRO A 92 -2.17 21.23 -1.79
C PRO A 92 -3.45 21.82 -1.19
N ASP A 93 -4.51 21.02 -1.15
CA ASP A 93 -5.76 21.42 -0.50
C ASP A 93 -5.60 21.51 1.03
N PRO A 94 -6.10 22.58 1.68
CA PRO A 94 -5.92 22.78 3.12
C PRO A 94 -6.73 21.80 3.98
N ALA A 95 -7.75 21.13 3.42
CA ALA A 95 -8.57 20.15 4.12
C ALA A 95 -8.19 18.70 3.79
N ASN A 96 -7.63 18.46 2.59
CA ASN A 96 -7.13 17.15 2.19
C ASN A 96 -5.77 17.28 1.49
N PHE A 97 -4.68 17.00 2.21
CA PHE A 97 -3.33 17.12 1.68
C PHE A 97 -2.99 16.14 0.55
N ALA A 98 -3.86 15.16 0.23
CA ALA A 98 -3.75 14.29 -0.94
C ALA A 98 -4.40 14.88 -2.21
N VAL A 99 -4.96 16.09 -2.13
CA VAL A 99 -5.55 16.82 -3.25
C VAL A 99 -4.64 17.98 -3.66
N LEU A 100 -4.40 18.12 -4.97
CA LEU A 100 -3.68 19.26 -5.54
C LEU A 100 -4.65 20.18 -6.28
N ASN A 101 -4.63 21.46 -5.92
CA ASN A 101 -5.38 22.52 -6.59
C ASN A 101 -4.45 23.26 -7.56
N VAL A 102 -4.82 23.32 -8.85
CA VAL A 102 -4.08 24.04 -9.90
C VAL A 102 -4.96 25.12 -10.51
N ASN A 103 -4.47 26.37 -10.52
CA ASN A 103 -5.09 27.49 -11.22
C ASN A 103 -4.15 27.94 -12.35
N ILE A 104 -4.72 28.08 -13.55
CA ILE A 104 -4.06 28.68 -14.71
C ILE A 104 -4.82 29.95 -15.10
N GLY A 105 -4.09 31.06 -15.18
CA GLY A 105 -4.57 32.34 -15.71
C GLY A 105 -3.76 32.73 -16.96
N SER A 106 -4.43 33.22 -18.00
CA SER A 106 -3.74 33.76 -19.18
C SER A 106 -4.59 34.83 -19.87
N PRO A 107 -3.96 35.91 -20.39
CA PRO A 107 -4.64 36.81 -21.31
C PRO A 107 -4.85 36.13 -22.67
N VAL A 108 -6.09 36.07 -23.14
CA VAL A 108 -6.46 35.60 -24.48
C VAL A 108 -6.61 36.81 -25.40
N ARG A 109 -5.80 36.87 -26.46
CA ARG A 109 -5.89 37.95 -27.44
C ARG A 109 -7.20 37.90 -28.20
N THR A 110 -7.82 39.06 -28.36
CA THR A 110 -8.98 39.28 -29.25
C THR A 110 -8.50 39.63 -30.65
N TYR A 111 -9.34 39.47 -31.68
CA TYR A 111 -9.05 39.91 -33.04
C TYR A 111 -9.88 41.13 -33.40
N PHE A 112 -11.21 41.06 -33.29
CA PHE A 112 -12.12 42.13 -33.73
C PHE A 112 -12.37 43.18 -32.65
N SER A 113 -12.42 42.76 -31.38
CA SER A 113 -12.65 43.62 -30.21
C SER A 113 -11.50 44.61 -29.99
N GLN A 114 -10.34 44.36 -30.62
CA GLN A 114 -9.23 45.31 -30.68
C GLN A 114 -9.64 46.64 -31.30
N LEU A 115 -10.60 46.64 -32.24
CA LEU A 115 -11.16 47.85 -32.86
C LEU A 115 -11.83 48.77 -31.84
N PHE A 116 -12.31 48.20 -30.73
CA PHE A 116 -12.98 48.91 -29.63
C PHE A 116 -12.06 49.10 -28.41
N GLY A 117 -10.74 48.90 -28.56
CA GLY A 117 -9.76 49.08 -27.50
C GLY A 117 -9.61 47.90 -26.53
N VAL A 118 -10.32 46.79 -26.76
CA VAL A 118 -10.21 45.58 -25.93
C VAL A 118 -9.25 44.61 -26.60
N THR A 119 -8.00 44.57 -26.16
CA THR A 119 -6.93 43.77 -26.78
C THR A 119 -6.86 42.33 -26.27
N THR A 120 -7.39 42.07 -25.09
CA THR A 120 -7.36 40.74 -24.44
C THR A 120 -8.55 40.55 -23.51
N PHE A 121 -8.98 39.30 -23.36
CA PHE A 121 -9.83 38.84 -22.26
C PHE A 121 -9.01 38.01 -21.27
N ALA A 122 -9.20 38.21 -19.97
CA ALA A 122 -8.55 37.39 -18.95
C ALA A 122 -9.31 36.05 -18.83
N ALA A 123 -8.62 34.94 -19.09
CA ALA A 123 -9.15 33.60 -18.88
C ALA A 123 -8.51 32.99 -17.62
N HIS A 124 -9.35 32.32 -16.83
CA HIS A 124 -8.93 31.56 -15.65
C HIS A 124 -9.57 30.17 -15.68
N ARG A 125 -8.80 29.14 -15.32
CA ARG A 125 -9.28 27.79 -15.11
C ARG A 125 -8.66 27.14 -13.90
N ASP A 126 -9.49 26.36 -13.23
CA ASP A 126 -9.14 25.61 -12.04
C ASP A 126 -9.27 24.11 -12.34
N ALA A 127 -8.37 23.33 -11.77
CA ALA A 127 -8.45 21.89 -11.75
C ALA A 127 -8.04 21.39 -10.37
N ARG A 128 -8.71 20.33 -9.94
CA ARG A 128 -8.40 19.63 -8.69
C ARG A 128 -8.18 18.17 -9.03
N ALA A 129 -7.08 17.60 -8.56
CA ALA A 129 -6.83 16.17 -8.69
C ALA A 129 -6.65 15.56 -7.30
N GLU A 130 -7.18 14.37 -7.10
CA GLU A 130 -6.94 13.53 -5.92
C GLU A 130 -6.07 12.35 -6.33
N PHE A 131 -5.12 12.00 -5.46
CA PHE A 131 -4.37 10.77 -5.56
C PHE A 131 -4.72 9.84 -4.39
N VAL A 132 -5.19 8.63 -4.72
CA VAL A 132 -5.50 7.57 -3.76
C VAL A 132 -4.24 6.73 -3.58
N LEU A 133 -3.51 7.00 -2.50
CA LEU A 133 -2.39 6.18 -2.06
C LEU A 133 -2.86 4.75 -1.75
N PRO A 134 -2.01 3.71 -1.94
CA PRO A 134 -2.16 2.43 -1.25
C PRO A 134 -2.37 2.70 0.23
N VAL A 135 -3.39 2.06 0.79
CA VAL A 135 -3.75 2.28 2.19
C VAL A 135 -2.66 1.68 3.08
N PRO A 136 -2.18 2.38 4.12
CA PRO A 136 -1.20 1.83 5.05
C PRO A 136 -1.68 0.51 5.65
N MET A 137 -0.87 -0.56 5.56
CA MET A 137 -1.28 -1.90 6.01
C MET A 137 -0.53 -2.40 7.25
N GLY A 138 -1.22 -3.18 8.08
CA GLY A 138 -0.62 -4.02 9.11
C GLY A 138 -0.10 -3.34 10.37
N SER A 139 0.17 -2.03 10.37
CA SER A 139 0.60 -1.35 11.60
C SER A 139 0.21 0.12 11.72
N PRO A 140 -0.42 0.51 12.85
CA PRO A 140 -0.63 1.90 13.21
C PRO A 140 0.51 2.54 14.00
N GLN A 141 1.61 1.82 14.23
CA GLN A 141 2.72 2.23 15.11
C GLN A 141 4.00 2.49 14.31
N ASN A 142 5.07 2.88 15.02
CA ASN A 142 6.43 2.96 14.48
C ASN A 142 7.14 1.60 14.38
N TYR A 143 6.40 0.50 14.38
CA TYR A 143 6.92 -0.86 14.23
C TYR A 143 5.89 -1.74 13.52
N TYR A 144 6.34 -2.76 12.81
CA TYR A 144 5.52 -3.67 12.01
C TYR A 144 5.88 -5.12 12.33
N GLY A 145 4.90 -6.03 12.22
CA GLY A 145 5.16 -7.47 12.32
C GLY A 145 5.75 -7.86 13.67
N ILE A 146 5.22 -7.33 14.77
CA ILE A 146 5.63 -7.69 16.12
C ILE A 146 4.49 -8.40 16.82
N ASN A 147 4.76 -9.58 17.37
CA ASN A 147 3.83 -10.33 18.21
C ASN A 147 4.48 -10.75 19.53
N ILE A 148 3.75 -11.49 20.36
CA ILE A 148 4.27 -12.09 21.58
C ILE A 148 5.30 -13.19 21.29
N LEU A 149 6.29 -13.34 22.17
CA LEU A 149 7.43 -14.23 21.99
C LEU A 149 7.35 -15.43 22.95
N CYS A 150 6.54 -16.43 22.62
CA CYS A 150 6.32 -17.57 23.50
C CYS A 150 7.57 -18.43 23.67
N ARG A 151 7.90 -18.77 24.92
CA ARG A 151 8.94 -19.74 25.29
C ARG A 151 8.29 -21.08 25.61
N ASN A 152 9.10 -22.14 25.72
CA ASN A 152 8.61 -23.50 25.94
C ASN A 152 7.76 -23.67 27.20
N SER A 153 7.98 -22.84 28.23
CA SER A 153 7.23 -22.87 29.50
C SER A 153 6.05 -21.89 29.57
N ASP A 154 5.90 -21.01 28.57
CA ASP A 154 4.84 -20.00 28.59
C ASP A 154 3.51 -20.61 28.12
N THR A 155 2.39 -19.95 28.42
CA THR A 155 1.06 -20.37 27.95
C THR A 155 0.44 -19.20 27.20
N PRO A 156 0.22 -19.30 25.86
CA PRO A 156 -0.48 -18.27 25.12
C PRO A 156 -1.85 -17.91 25.77
N PRO A 157 -2.26 -16.63 25.75
CA PRO A 157 -1.55 -15.46 25.22
C PRO A 157 -0.56 -14.82 26.22
N ALA A 158 -0.34 -15.42 27.40
CA ALA A 158 0.56 -14.91 28.44
C ALA A 158 2.05 -15.18 28.11
N CYS A 159 2.50 -14.68 26.97
CA CYS A 159 3.88 -14.73 26.52
C CYS A 159 4.55 -13.34 26.60
N PRO A 160 5.88 -13.25 26.77
CA PRO A 160 6.59 -11.98 26.81
C PRO A 160 6.37 -11.12 25.56
N SER A 161 6.22 -9.82 25.76
CA SER A 161 6.28 -8.83 24.67
C SER A 161 7.73 -8.60 24.23
N VAL A 162 7.91 -8.23 22.96
CA VAL A 162 9.22 -7.85 22.41
C VAL A 162 9.65 -6.50 22.99
N ALA A 163 10.88 -6.39 23.48
CA ALA A 163 11.46 -5.13 23.92
C ALA A 163 11.63 -4.17 22.72
N SER A 164 11.54 -2.85 22.93
CA SER A 164 11.81 -1.90 21.83
C SER A 164 13.29 -1.89 21.45
N ALA A 165 13.58 -1.73 20.16
CA ALA A 165 14.93 -1.48 19.63
C ALA A 165 15.62 -0.25 20.26
N THR A 166 14.83 0.70 20.77
CA THR A 166 15.33 1.89 21.51
C THR A 166 15.87 1.55 22.91
N GLY A 167 15.64 0.32 23.39
CA GLY A 167 15.93 -0.09 24.77
C GLY A 167 14.93 0.42 25.81
N ILE A 168 13.88 1.14 25.39
CA ILE A 168 12.88 1.72 26.29
C ILE A 168 11.55 0.99 26.13
N GLY A 169 11.16 0.24 27.16
CA GLY A 169 9.86 -0.43 27.23
C GLY A 169 9.71 -1.62 26.27
N THR A 170 8.48 -2.06 26.09
CA THR A 170 8.09 -3.18 25.24
C THR A 170 7.05 -2.75 24.22
N LEU A 171 7.03 -3.42 23.07
CA LEU A 171 6.09 -3.19 21.98
C LEU A 171 4.81 -4.01 22.20
N ALA A 172 3.65 -3.40 21.94
CA ALA A 172 2.38 -4.11 22.01
C ALA A 172 2.23 -5.06 20.80
N PRO A 173 1.74 -6.29 21.00
CA PRO A 173 1.58 -7.24 19.91
C PRO A 173 0.53 -6.77 18.90
N LEU A 174 0.87 -6.90 17.61
CA LEU A 174 -0.03 -6.65 16.48
C LEU A 174 -0.80 -7.91 16.06
N GLY A 175 -0.50 -9.04 16.71
CA GLY A 175 -1.10 -10.36 16.50
C GLY A 175 -0.49 -11.18 15.36
N PHE A 176 0.55 -10.65 14.70
CA PHE A 176 1.32 -11.35 13.67
C PHE A 176 2.78 -10.91 13.69
N PHE A 177 3.68 -11.79 13.25
CA PHE A 177 5.02 -11.41 12.81
C PHE A 177 5.00 -11.17 11.29
N GLY A 178 5.88 -10.29 10.80
CA GLY A 178 6.14 -10.23 9.36
C GLY A 178 6.60 -11.61 8.89
N GLY A 179 6.03 -12.12 7.80
CA GLY A 179 6.39 -13.43 7.26
C GLY A 179 7.02 -13.27 5.88
N ILE A 180 7.98 -14.12 5.55
CA ILE A 180 8.43 -14.31 4.17
C ILE A 180 8.88 -15.74 3.95
N GLU A 181 8.31 -16.40 2.93
CA GLU A 181 8.71 -17.76 2.60
C GLU A 181 9.92 -17.79 1.67
N ALA A 182 10.75 -18.81 1.85
CA ALA A 182 11.92 -19.04 1.02
C ALA A 182 11.51 -19.28 -0.45
N ARG A 183 12.42 -18.96 -1.37
CA ARG A 183 12.14 -18.99 -2.81
C ARG A 183 11.61 -20.34 -3.30
N GLY A 184 12.12 -21.45 -2.79
CA GLY A 184 11.72 -22.81 -3.19
C GLY A 184 10.50 -23.36 -2.45
N THR A 185 9.85 -22.57 -1.60
CA THR A 185 8.59 -22.95 -0.97
C THR A 185 7.47 -23.01 -2.01
N ASP A 186 6.46 -23.84 -1.77
CA ASP A 186 5.24 -23.87 -2.57
C ASP A 186 4.28 -22.79 -2.11
N ARG A 187 3.72 -22.02 -3.05
CA ARG A 187 2.81 -20.92 -2.72
C ARG A 187 1.59 -21.37 -1.90
N GLY A 188 1.18 -22.64 -1.96
CA GLY A 188 0.08 -23.17 -1.16
C GLY A 188 0.38 -23.29 0.34
N SER A 189 1.54 -22.81 0.79
CA SER A 189 1.91 -22.65 2.20
C SER A 189 1.53 -21.27 2.76
N GLY A 190 1.13 -20.31 1.91
CA GLY A 190 0.56 -19.04 2.34
C GLY A 190 1.16 -17.77 1.74
N ASP A 191 2.40 -17.84 1.23
CA ASP A 191 3.06 -16.70 0.59
C ASP A 191 2.82 -16.68 -0.93
N ALA A 192 2.06 -15.69 -1.39
CA ALA A 192 1.66 -15.59 -2.79
C ALA A 192 2.77 -15.09 -3.71
N TYR A 193 3.79 -14.39 -3.21
CA TYR A 193 4.71 -13.59 -4.03
C TYR A 193 6.18 -14.01 -3.92
N SER A 194 6.67 -14.50 -2.78
CA SER A 194 8.09 -14.86 -2.64
C SER A 194 8.41 -16.28 -3.14
N THR A 195 7.38 -17.10 -3.32
CA THR A 195 7.49 -18.53 -3.63
C THR A 195 7.52 -18.77 -5.14
N TYR A 196 8.47 -19.57 -5.60
CA TYR A 196 8.66 -19.87 -7.01
C TYR A 196 7.70 -20.96 -7.51
N TYR A 197 7.28 -21.89 -6.64
CA TYR A 197 6.50 -23.06 -7.03
C TYR A 197 4.99 -22.90 -6.81
N ASN A 198 4.22 -23.55 -7.68
CA ASN A 198 2.76 -23.65 -7.64
C ASN A 198 2.33 -25.09 -8.00
N ALA A 199 2.60 -26.05 -7.12
CA ALA A 199 2.31 -27.45 -7.36
C ALA A 199 1.89 -28.18 -6.09
N SER A 200 0.58 -28.37 -5.92
CA SER A 200 0.01 -29.34 -4.98
C SER A 200 0.21 -30.82 -5.42
N THR A 201 1.22 -31.18 -6.23
CA THR A 201 1.28 -32.51 -6.90
C THR A 201 2.66 -33.18 -7.04
N GLY A 202 3.62 -32.93 -6.15
CA GLY A 202 4.86 -33.72 -6.11
C GLY A 202 4.71 -35.10 -5.45
N ILE A 203 4.95 -36.20 -6.18
CA ILE A 203 5.17 -37.53 -5.59
C ILE A 203 6.50 -37.50 -4.82
N GLY A 204 6.50 -37.84 -3.53
CA GLY A 204 7.72 -38.04 -2.74
C GLY A 204 8.16 -36.87 -1.86
N GLY A 205 7.31 -35.86 -1.62
CA GLY A 205 7.61 -34.79 -0.66
C GLY A 205 8.63 -33.76 -1.15
N LEU A 206 8.81 -33.63 -2.47
CA LEU A 206 9.51 -32.51 -3.11
C LEU A 206 8.51 -31.65 -3.88
N ASN A 207 8.62 -30.33 -3.72
CA ASN A 207 7.95 -29.33 -4.56
C ASN A 207 8.50 -29.44 -6.00
N LEU A 208 7.88 -30.27 -6.84
CA LEU A 208 8.22 -30.37 -8.25
C LEU A 208 7.39 -29.39 -9.07
N GLY A 209 7.52 -28.09 -8.79
CA GLY A 209 7.09 -27.10 -9.78
C GLY A 209 8.04 -27.18 -10.97
N THR A 210 7.52 -27.57 -12.13
CA THR A 210 8.27 -27.45 -13.38
C THR A 210 8.24 -25.98 -13.82
N PRO A 211 9.15 -25.53 -14.72
CA PRO A 211 9.05 -24.21 -15.35
C PRO A 211 7.70 -23.93 -16.03
N THR A 212 6.92 -24.97 -16.31
CA THR A 212 5.55 -24.89 -16.87
C THR A 212 4.43 -24.72 -15.82
N ASN A 213 4.71 -24.94 -14.52
CA ASN A 213 3.78 -24.81 -13.38
C ASN A 213 4.37 -23.91 -12.27
N GLY A 214 5.15 -22.89 -12.63
CA GLY A 214 5.67 -21.90 -11.68
C GLY A 214 4.56 -21.03 -11.10
N ASN A 215 4.81 -20.43 -9.94
CA ASN A 215 3.93 -19.41 -9.40
C ASN A 215 3.98 -18.17 -10.31
N THR A 216 2.89 -17.91 -11.04
CA THR A 216 2.78 -16.75 -11.92
C THR A 216 2.73 -15.42 -11.17
N SER A 217 2.49 -15.49 -9.86
CA SER A 217 2.51 -14.33 -8.97
C SER A 217 3.89 -14.12 -8.36
N PHE A 218 4.89 -14.99 -8.62
CA PHE A 218 6.23 -14.80 -8.09
C PHE A 218 6.79 -13.43 -8.47
N ASP A 219 7.24 -12.68 -7.46
CA ASP A 219 7.85 -11.37 -7.61
C ASP A 219 9.24 -11.39 -6.96
N ALA A 220 10.27 -11.19 -7.79
CA ALA A 220 11.65 -11.20 -7.32
C ALA A 220 11.96 -10.05 -6.35
N ASN A 221 11.11 -9.03 -6.26
CA ASN A 221 11.20 -7.92 -5.32
C ASN A 221 10.52 -8.20 -3.97
N GLY A 222 9.89 -9.37 -3.80
CA GLY A 222 9.30 -9.80 -2.53
C GLY A 222 8.27 -8.80 -1.97
N TYR A 223 8.40 -8.47 -0.68
CA TYR A 223 7.51 -7.56 0.01
C TYR A 223 8.19 -6.25 0.36
N SER A 224 7.46 -5.15 0.16
CA SER A 224 7.90 -3.81 0.49
C SER A 224 7.11 -3.25 1.67
N TYR A 225 7.80 -2.44 2.47
CA TYR A 225 7.27 -1.73 3.61
C TYR A 225 7.70 -0.27 3.50
N ASP A 226 6.72 0.62 3.46
CA ASP A 226 6.96 2.06 3.47
C ASP A 226 7.47 2.46 4.85
N VAL A 227 8.54 3.25 4.86
CA VAL A 227 9.14 3.86 6.04
C VAL A 227 9.08 5.37 5.86
N ASP A 228 8.26 6.02 6.66
CA ASP A 228 8.05 7.46 6.62
C ASP A 228 8.71 8.12 7.84
N PHE A 229 9.66 9.01 7.57
CA PHE A 229 10.25 9.91 8.55
C PHE A 229 9.70 11.32 8.30
N PRO A 230 8.72 11.79 9.11
CA PRO A 230 8.09 13.08 8.86
C PRO A 230 9.07 14.24 8.92
N ALA A 231 8.71 15.35 8.28
CA ALA A 231 9.50 16.58 8.30
C ALA A 231 9.86 16.99 9.74
N GLY A 232 11.15 17.28 9.98
CA GLY A 232 11.69 17.58 11.30
C GLY A 232 12.23 16.37 12.08
N THR A 233 12.14 15.16 11.52
CA THR A 233 12.88 13.99 12.01
C THR A 233 14.39 14.26 11.97
N ASN A 234 15.09 13.93 13.05
CA ASN A 234 16.56 13.89 13.09
C ASN A 234 17.06 12.53 13.57
N ASP A 235 18.08 12.00 12.89
CA ASP A 235 18.71 10.70 13.16
C ASP A 235 17.67 9.56 13.20
N GLY A 236 17.04 9.36 12.05
CA GLY A 236 16.15 8.23 11.81
C GLY A 236 16.92 6.92 11.71
N SER A 237 16.34 5.83 12.20
CA SER A 237 16.92 4.49 12.13
C SER A 237 15.89 3.42 11.83
N VAL A 238 16.32 2.38 11.10
CA VAL A 238 15.54 1.20 10.73
C VAL A 238 16.17 -0.03 11.37
N TRP A 239 15.37 -0.76 12.14
CA TRP A 239 15.76 -1.94 12.87
C TRP A 239 14.92 -3.14 12.45
N LEU A 240 15.56 -4.30 12.39
CA LEU A 240 14.94 -5.59 12.09
C LEU A 240 15.03 -6.48 13.32
N TYR A 241 13.92 -7.11 13.70
CA TYR A 241 13.86 -8.10 14.76
C TYR A 241 13.87 -9.50 14.15
N ASP A 242 14.75 -10.36 14.66
CA ASP A 242 14.95 -11.73 14.17
C ASP A 242 15.21 -11.84 12.65
N PRO A 243 16.12 -11.03 12.06
CA PRO A 243 16.30 -11.05 10.60
C PRO A 243 17.02 -12.29 10.06
N MET A 244 17.66 -13.10 10.91
CA MET A 244 18.29 -14.35 10.47
C MET A 244 17.28 -15.50 10.54
N PHE A 245 17.36 -16.42 9.59
CA PHE A 245 16.69 -17.71 9.77
C PHE A 245 17.35 -18.52 10.89
N CYS A 246 16.60 -18.79 11.95
CA CYS A 246 16.97 -19.64 13.08
C CYS A 246 15.77 -20.47 13.53
N ALA A 247 15.68 -21.70 13.03
CA ALA A 247 14.47 -22.49 13.28
C ALA A 247 14.29 -22.83 14.76
N THR A 248 13.06 -22.73 15.24
CA THR A 248 12.68 -23.02 16.62
C THR A 248 11.83 -24.30 16.71
N GLY A 249 11.85 -24.94 17.88
CA GLY A 249 10.97 -26.07 18.15
C GLY A 249 9.53 -25.63 18.43
N GLY A 250 8.62 -26.60 18.52
CA GLY A 250 7.29 -26.37 19.08
C GLY A 250 7.28 -26.58 20.60
N GLN A 251 6.33 -25.96 21.30
CA GLN A 251 6.08 -26.26 22.72
C GLN A 251 5.91 -27.77 22.94
N THR A 252 6.50 -28.30 24.01
CA THR A 252 6.40 -29.75 24.30
C THR A 252 4.99 -30.22 24.62
N THR A 253 4.08 -29.31 24.99
CA THR A 253 2.71 -29.60 25.42
C THR A 253 1.67 -29.36 24.33
N THR A 254 1.79 -28.25 23.61
CA THR A 254 0.79 -27.80 22.61
C THR A 254 1.30 -27.85 21.17
N ALA A 255 2.60 -28.06 20.98
CA ALA A 255 3.31 -27.96 19.70
C ALA A 255 3.22 -26.59 19.00
N VAL A 256 2.73 -25.54 19.69
CA VAL A 256 2.74 -24.15 19.20
C VAL A 256 4.18 -23.69 18.96
N ARG A 257 4.42 -22.97 17.86
CA ARG A 257 5.75 -22.47 17.49
C ARG A 257 6.28 -21.49 18.54
N LEU A 258 7.59 -21.57 18.79
CA LEU A 258 8.29 -20.80 19.81
C LEU A 258 9.03 -19.63 19.18
N GLY A 259 9.33 -18.59 19.98
CA GLY A 259 10.03 -17.41 19.46
C GLY A 259 9.19 -16.71 18.38
N VAL A 260 9.87 -16.18 17.35
CA VAL A 260 9.19 -15.65 16.14
C VAL A 260 8.61 -16.76 15.28
N GLY A 261 9.18 -17.96 15.37
CA GLY A 261 8.60 -19.19 14.85
C GLY A 261 9.11 -19.65 13.50
N ASP A 262 10.34 -19.31 13.13
CA ASP A 262 11.04 -19.88 11.96
C ASP A 262 11.00 -21.42 11.97
N TYR A 263 10.70 -22.02 10.81
CA TYR A 263 10.74 -23.48 10.63
C TYR A 263 10.83 -23.88 9.16
N TRP A 264 11.35 -25.09 8.89
CA TRP A 264 11.25 -25.69 7.55
C TRP A 264 9.85 -26.25 7.32
N ILE A 265 9.21 -25.84 6.23
CA ILE A 265 7.81 -26.17 5.92
C ILE A 265 7.70 -27.61 5.38
N PRO A 266 6.57 -28.31 5.62
CA PRO A 266 6.19 -29.54 4.90
C PRO A 266 6.52 -29.54 3.40
N GLY A 267 7.06 -30.65 2.89
CA GLY A 267 7.50 -30.77 1.50
C GLY A 267 8.93 -30.29 1.20
N GLY A 268 9.69 -29.95 2.24
CA GLY A 268 11.10 -29.53 2.16
C GLY A 268 12.07 -30.50 2.86
N THR A 269 13.35 -30.40 2.53
CA THR A 269 14.42 -31.08 3.27
C THR A 269 14.96 -30.15 4.35
N GLY A 270 14.76 -30.50 5.62
CA GLY A 270 15.29 -29.72 6.74
C GLY A 270 16.83 -29.68 6.73
N GLY A 271 17.39 -28.60 7.27
CA GLY A 271 18.84 -28.37 7.28
C GLY A 271 19.41 -27.75 6.01
N ILE A 272 18.58 -27.48 5.00
CA ILE A 272 18.93 -26.60 3.88
C ILE A 272 19.03 -25.15 4.39
N GLY A 273 20.07 -24.44 3.95
CA GLY A 273 20.25 -23.03 4.31
C GLY A 273 19.24 -22.13 3.60
N ILE A 274 18.69 -21.19 4.35
CA ILE A 274 17.64 -20.27 3.93
C ILE A 274 18.24 -18.87 3.75
N THR A 275 17.78 -18.18 2.70
CA THR A 275 18.28 -16.87 2.31
C THR A 275 17.16 -15.83 2.37
N THR A 276 17.37 -14.81 3.21
CA THR A 276 16.56 -13.59 3.23
C THR A 276 17.48 -12.38 3.15
N VAL A 277 17.16 -11.45 2.26
CA VAL A 277 17.89 -10.20 2.07
C VAL A 277 16.96 -9.05 2.43
N TYR A 278 17.46 -8.08 3.18
CA TYR A 278 16.75 -6.87 3.54
C TYR A 278 17.45 -5.67 2.90
N ASN A 279 16.70 -4.89 2.13
CA ASN A 279 17.22 -3.69 1.47
C ASN A 279 16.45 -2.46 1.94
N LEU A 280 17.14 -1.36 2.16
CA LEU A 280 16.54 -0.06 2.41
C LEU A 280 16.85 0.86 1.23
N TRP A 281 15.82 1.35 0.57
CA TRP A 281 15.91 2.30 -0.53
C TRP A 281 15.41 3.67 -0.09
N ASP A 282 16.12 4.73 -0.47
CA ASP A 282 15.61 6.10 -0.41
C ASP A 282 14.81 6.33 -1.69
N THR A 283 13.51 6.59 -1.52
CA THR A 283 12.57 6.73 -2.64
C THR A 283 12.53 8.12 -3.22
N LYS A 284 13.35 9.08 -2.75
CA LYS A 284 13.38 10.47 -3.24
C LYS A 284 12.02 11.19 -3.24
N GLY A 285 11.04 10.66 -2.51
CA GLY A 285 9.66 11.15 -2.51
C GLY A 285 8.90 10.84 -3.82
N THR A 286 9.29 9.79 -4.54
CA THR A 286 8.67 9.24 -5.76
C THR A 286 8.24 7.79 -5.55
N PRO A 287 7.28 7.50 -4.64
CA PRO A 287 6.94 6.13 -4.21
C PRO A 287 6.56 5.14 -5.32
N TYR A 288 6.17 5.59 -6.52
CA TYR A 288 5.81 4.72 -7.66
C TYR A 288 6.80 4.73 -8.81
N ASP A 289 7.81 5.60 -8.76
CA ASP A 289 8.89 5.60 -9.74
C ASP A 289 10.11 4.95 -9.09
N LEU A 290 10.35 3.69 -9.44
CA LEU A 290 11.48 2.94 -8.89
C LEU A 290 12.80 3.31 -9.59
N SER A 291 12.78 4.16 -10.61
CA SER A 291 13.95 4.41 -11.47
C SER A 291 14.98 5.37 -10.85
N ASP A 292 14.57 6.19 -9.88
CA ASP A 292 15.44 7.11 -9.15
C ASP A 292 15.75 6.66 -7.71
N ASP A 293 15.17 5.54 -7.27
CA ASP A 293 15.45 4.93 -5.98
C ASP A 293 16.95 4.65 -5.80
N THR A 294 17.47 5.02 -4.63
CA THR A 294 18.88 4.78 -4.29
C THR A 294 19.00 3.83 -3.10
N LEU A 295 19.81 2.77 -3.23
CA LEU A 295 20.06 1.84 -2.14
C LEU A 295 20.85 2.53 -1.02
N VAL A 296 20.27 2.59 0.17
CA VAL A 296 20.86 3.18 1.38
C VAL A 296 21.63 2.14 2.17
N ALA A 297 20.99 0.99 2.41
CA ALA A 297 21.57 -0.11 3.20
C ALA A 297 21.06 -1.47 2.71
N THR A 298 21.85 -2.51 2.93
CA THR A 298 21.47 -3.89 2.62
C THR A 298 22.07 -4.85 3.63
N SER A 299 21.33 -5.90 4.00
CA SER A 299 21.93 -7.04 4.71
C SER A 299 22.89 -7.84 3.81
N GLY A 300 22.80 -7.68 2.48
CA GLY A 300 23.63 -8.40 1.52
C GLY A 300 23.54 -9.91 1.74
N SER A 301 24.69 -10.56 1.95
CA SER A 301 24.75 -12.00 2.23
C SER A 301 24.74 -12.36 3.71
N LEU A 302 24.49 -11.40 4.62
CA LEU A 302 24.59 -11.62 6.07
C LEU A 302 23.60 -12.69 6.58
N PHE A 303 22.39 -12.73 6.01
CA PHE A 303 21.34 -13.71 6.35
C PHE A 303 21.08 -14.68 5.18
N ALA A 304 22.11 -14.95 4.38
CA ALA A 304 22.05 -15.92 3.29
C ALA A 304 22.51 -17.31 3.77
N ASN A 305 21.86 -18.35 3.24
CA ASN A 305 22.23 -19.75 3.47
C ASN A 305 22.33 -20.13 4.97
N SER A 306 21.48 -19.56 5.83
CA SER A 306 21.42 -19.92 7.25
C SER A 306 20.58 -21.19 7.43
N ASN A 307 21.15 -22.24 8.03
CA ASN A 307 20.41 -23.44 8.42
C ASN A 307 20.40 -23.65 9.94
N ALA A 308 20.61 -22.59 10.71
CA ALA A 308 20.75 -22.69 12.15
C ALA A 308 19.42 -23.08 12.85
N VAL A 309 19.54 -23.66 14.05
CA VAL A 309 18.38 -24.01 14.90
C VAL A 309 18.64 -23.57 16.34
N ASP A 310 17.61 -23.13 17.07
CA ASP A 310 17.77 -22.80 18.49
C ASP A 310 17.75 -24.09 19.32
N LYS A 311 18.89 -24.45 19.92
CA LYS A 311 19.03 -25.62 20.82
C LYS A 311 18.95 -25.22 22.29
N GLY A 312 18.71 -23.95 22.57
CA GLY A 312 18.60 -23.37 23.89
C GLY A 312 17.34 -23.81 24.63
N PRO A 313 17.35 -23.77 25.98
CA PRO A 313 16.26 -24.30 26.79
C PRO A 313 14.91 -23.56 26.59
N LEU A 314 14.93 -22.33 26.07
CA LEU A 314 13.73 -21.51 25.89
C LEU A 314 12.98 -21.84 24.60
N TYR A 315 13.70 -22.05 23.49
CA TYR A 315 13.12 -22.15 22.15
C TYR A 315 13.39 -23.48 21.43
N LYS A 316 14.21 -24.38 21.99
CA LYS A 316 14.36 -25.75 21.46
C LYS A 316 13.06 -26.55 21.48
N GLY A 317 12.19 -26.30 22.46
CA GLY A 317 10.92 -27.01 22.64
C GLY A 317 11.02 -28.54 22.52
N ASN A 318 10.17 -29.11 21.68
CA ASN A 318 10.14 -30.52 21.28
C ASN A 318 11.28 -30.94 20.33
N SER A 319 12.17 -30.02 19.96
CA SER A 319 13.30 -30.21 19.04
C SER A 319 12.90 -30.61 17.61
N VAL A 320 11.68 -30.28 17.19
CA VAL A 320 11.17 -30.49 15.83
C VAL A 320 11.17 -29.17 15.07
N TYR A 321 12.22 -28.96 14.26
CA TYR A 321 12.44 -27.73 13.50
C TYR A 321 11.84 -27.78 12.08
N GLY A 322 11.38 -28.96 11.66
CA GLY A 322 10.73 -29.20 10.39
C GLY A 322 10.26 -30.65 10.27
N PRO A 323 9.59 -31.03 9.17
CA PRO A 323 9.14 -32.40 8.92
C PRO A 323 10.29 -33.40 9.04
N SER A 324 10.23 -34.26 10.07
CA SER A 324 11.28 -35.25 10.37
C SER A 324 12.69 -34.66 10.54
N TYR A 325 12.81 -33.36 10.87
CA TYR A 325 14.10 -32.71 11.04
C TYR A 325 14.32 -32.21 12.48
N TYR A 326 15.42 -32.66 13.07
CA TYR A 326 15.75 -32.45 14.50
C TYR A 326 17.05 -31.65 14.72
N GLY A 327 17.57 -30.98 13.68
CA GLY A 327 18.68 -30.02 13.84
C GLY A 327 20.06 -30.62 14.10
N GLY A 328 20.27 -31.91 13.79
CA GLY A 328 21.53 -32.62 14.09
C GLY A 328 22.78 -32.01 13.45
N SER A 329 22.68 -31.55 12.20
CA SER A 329 23.77 -30.93 11.43
C SER A 329 23.84 -29.41 11.55
N SER A 330 22.81 -28.78 12.11
CA SER A 330 22.70 -27.33 12.22
C SER A 330 23.48 -26.76 13.41
N ALA A 331 24.03 -25.56 13.23
CA ALA A 331 24.59 -24.77 14.32
C ALA A 331 23.48 -24.34 15.31
N ASP A 332 23.85 -24.19 16.58
CA ASP A 332 22.97 -23.62 17.60
C ASP A 332 22.98 -22.09 17.52
N CYS A 333 21.82 -21.47 17.27
CA CYS A 333 21.67 -20.02 17.15
C CYS A 333 21.14 -19.32 18.41
N GLN A 334 21.00 -20.00 19.55
CA GLN A 334 20.47 -19.39 20.80
C GLN A 334 21.21 -18.12 21.26
N SER A 335 22.49 -17.97 20.88
CA SER A 335 23.35 -16.83 21.27
C SER A 335 23.65 -15.87 20.12
N SER A 336 22.99 -16.07 18.96
CA SER A 336 23.17 -15.18 17.82
C SER A 336 22.64 -13.78 18.14
N PRO A 337 23.38 -12.70 17.80
CA PRO A 337 22.87 -11.33 17.94
C PRO A 337 21.75 -11.01 16.95
N TYR A 338 21.42 -11.94 16.06
CA TYR A 338 20.38 -11.77 15.04
C TYR A 338 19.16 -12.67 15.28
N HIS A 339 19.20 -13.57 16.28
CA HIS A 339 18.07 -14.44 16.59
C HIS A 339 17.28 -13.91 17.80
N ASN A 340 15.98 -13.67 17.66
CA ASN A 340 15.14 -13.07 18.71
C ASN A 340 15.76 -11.78 19.29
N GLN A 341 16.43 -10.99 18.44
CA GLN A 341 17.16 -9.77 18.79
C GLN A 341 16.99 -8.72 17.71
N TRP A 342 17.19 -7.45 18.09
CA TRP A 342 17.20 -6.33 17.17
C TRP A 342 18.57 -6.16 16.50
N TRP A 343 18.56 -6.02 15.18
CA TRP A 343 19.70 -5.63 14.38
C TRP A 343 19.40 -4.34 13.63
N ARG A 344 20.33 -3.37 13.66
CA ARG A 344 20.16 -2.10 12.96
C ARG A 344 20.57 -2.25 11.50
N LEU A 345 19.64 -1.99 10.59
CA LEU A 345 19.90 -1.97 9.14
C LEU A 345 20.51 -0.63 8.72
N ALA A 346 20.00 0.48 9.26
CA ALA A 346 20.47 1.83 8.97
C ALA A 346 20.18 2.80 10.13
N ASP A 347 21.00 3.84 10.23
CA ASP A 347 20.91 5.03 11.10
C ASP A 347 21.27 6.29 10.31
N ASP A 348 21.28 7.46 10.96
CA ASP A 348 21.58 8.76 10.34
C ASP A 348 20.65 9.10 9.16
N LEU A 349 19.42 8.59 9.17
CA LEU A 349 18.43 8.87 8.14
C LEU A 349 17.79 10.24 8.38
N ASN A 350 17.59 10.98 7.28
CA ASN A 350 16.91 12.27 7.31
C ASN A 350 15.39 12.09 7.20
N ALA A 351 14.64 13.16 7.41
CA ALA A 351 13.24 13.21 7.02
C ALA A 351 13.07 12.88 5.53
N GLY A 352 12.08 12.05 5.20
CA GLY A 352 11.87 11.54 3.86
C GLY A 352 11.14 10.20 3.87
N GLN A 353 10.85 9.70 2.67
CA GLN A 353 10.26 8.39 2.45
C GLN A 353 11.34 7.40 2.01
N TYR A 354 11.29 6.23 2.63
CA TYR A 354 12.16 5.11 2.34
C TYR A 354 11.30 3.87 2.13
N ARG A 355 11.85 2.88 1.42
CA ARG A 355 11.21 1.58 1.22
C ARG A 355 12.12 0.48 1.73
N MET A 356 11.65 -0.24 2.75
CA MET A 356 12.29 -1.46 3.22
C MET A 356 11.75 -2.64 2.42
N GLN A 357 12.62 -3.47 1.86
CA GLN A 357 12.25 -4.67 1.12
C GLN A 357 12.79 -5.92 1.81
N ALA A 358 11.93 -6.93 1.96
CA ALA A 358 12.31 -8.29 2.32
C ALA A 358 12.23 -9.17 1.06
N VAL A 359 13.33 -9.84 0.72
CA VAL A 359 13.49 -10.60 -0.53
C VAL A 359 14.18 -11.93 -0.33
N THR A 360 13.71 -12.96 -1.02
CA THR A 360 14.31 -14.31 -1.01
C THR A 360 14.81 -14.75 -2.40
N SER A 361 14.72 -13.87 -3.40
CA SER A 361 15.00 -14.18 -4.81
C SER A 361 16.45 -14.56 -5.12
N SER A 362 17.40 -14.19 -4.26
CA SER A 362 18.81 -14.63 -4.33
C SER A 362 19.03 -16.05 -3.80
N GLY A 363 18.05 -16.61 -3.09
CA GLY A 363 18.06 -17.99 -2.61
C GLY A 363 17.89 -19.01 -3.74
N SER A 364 18.11 -20.28 -3.41
CA SER A 364 17.92 -21.40 -4.34
C SER A 364 16.47 -21.90 -4.36
N ASN A 365 16.08 -22.57 -5.44
CA ASN A 365 14.78 -23.23 -5.53
C ASN A 365 14.65 -24.47 -4.62
N SER A 366 15.69 -24.84 -3.87
CA SER A 366 15.61 -25.92 -2.88
C SER A 366 15.30 -25.44 -1.46
N GLU A 367 15.35 -24.12 -1.23
CA GLU A 367 15.06 -23.52 0.07
C GLU A 367 13.56 -23.58 0.34
N ASN A 368 13.15 -24.23 1.42
CA ASN A 368 11.74 -24.37 1.78
C ASN A 368 11.54 -24.17 3.29
N ALA A 369 11.19 -22.95 3.66
CA ALA A 369 10.99 -22.52 5.04
C ALA A 369 10.22 -21.20 5.09
N ILE A 370 9.73 -20.86 6.29
CA ILE A 370 9.28 -19.51 6.64
C ILE A 370 10.34 -18.83 7.48
N ASN A 371 10.63 -17.56 7.19
CA ASN A 371 11.38 -16.67 8.05
C ASN A 371 10.42 -15.62 8.59
N GLY A 372 10.23 -15.57 9.90
CA GLY A 372 9.47 -14.51 10.54
C GLY A 372 10.39 -13.36 10.95
N PHE A 373 9.88 -12.13 10.95
CA PHE A 373 10.66 -10.96 11.34
C PHE A 373 9.75 -9.84 11.85
N GLY A 374 10.38 -8.84 12.47
CA GLY A 374 9.73 -7.57 12.81
C GLY A 374 10.54 -6.37 12.31
N ILE A 375 9.89 -5.21 12.25
CA ILE A 375 10.52 -3.94 11.88
C ILE A 375 10.22 -2.92 12.96
N GLN A 376 11.20 -2.13 13.38
CA GLN A 376 10.95 -0.92 14.15
C GLN A 376 11.70 0.25 13.53
N VAL A 377 11.02 1.38 13.40
CA VAL A 377 11.61 2.65 12.99
C VAL A 377 11.63 3.60 14.18
N ALA A 378 12.74 4.28 14.37
CA ALA A 378 12.96 5.17 15.49
C ALA A 378 13.67 6.44 15.05
N SER A 379 13.54 7.49 15.86
CA SER A 379 14.23 8.77 15.65
C SER A 379 14.65 9.33 17.00
N ASN A 380 15.80 9.99 17.07
CA ASN A 380 16.25 10.63 18.31
C ASN A 380 15.37 11.82 18.71
N SER A 381 14.84 12.56 17.72
CA SER A 381 13.94 13.68 17.93
C SER A 381 13.10 13.96 16.69
N GLY A 382 12.00 14.69 16.88
CA GLY A 382 11.04 15.01 15.83
C GLY A 382 9.74 14.23 15.98
N PRO A 383 8.85 14.30 14.97
CA PRO A 383 7.62 13.52 14.95
C PRO A 383 7.91 12.00 14.90
N ALA A 384 6.97 11.20 15.42
CA ALA A 384 7.13 9.75 15.41
C ALA A 384 7.14 9.20 13.96
N PRO A 385 8.15 8.40 13.59
CA PRO A 385 8.18 7.75 12.28
C PRO A 385 7.15 6.63 12.16
N ARG A 386 6.90 6.18 10.94
CA ARG A 386 5.92 5.14 10.64
C ARG A 386 6.51 4.05 9.76
N VAL A 387 6.04 2.82 9.95
CA VAL A 387 6.33 1.70 9.05
C VAL A 387 5.07 0.86 8.83
N TYR A 388 4.77 0.55 7.58
CA TYR A 388 3.57 -0.21 7.20
C TYR A 388 3.77 -0.94 5.86
N GLY A 389 2.95 -1.95 5.58
CA GLY A 389 3.02 -2.69 4.31
C GLY A 389 2.57 -1.84 3.12
N GLU A 390 3.29 -1.96 2.00
CA GLU A 390 3.05 -1.21 0.76
C GLU A 390 2.22 -2.05 -0.23
N GLY A 391 0.90 -1.82 -0.28
CA GLY A 391 -0.04 -2.46 -1.21
C GLY A 391 -0.31 -3.95 -0.98
N ARG A 392 0.68 -4.68 -0.45
CA ARG A 392 0.60 -6.09 -0.06
C ARG A 392 1.50 -6.37 1.13
N MET A 393 1.18 -7.41 1.89
CA MET A 393 2.04 -7.92 2.95
C MET A 393 1.85 -9.43 3.16
N CYS A 394 2.90 -10.09 3.65
CA CYS A 394 2.81 -11.45 4.16
C CYS A 394 2.88 -11.42 5.69
N ALA A 395 1.91 -12.09 6.32
CA ALA A 395 1.78 -12.17 7.77
C ALA A 395 1.93 -13.62 8.21
N PHE A 396 2.82 -13.86 9.17
CA PHE A 396 2.84 -15.10 9.93
C PHE A 396 1.95 -14.90 11.16
N ILE A 397 0.74 -15.45 11.08
CA ILE A 397 -0.30 -15.28 12.08
C ILE A 397 -0.27 -16.44 13.08
N VAL A 398 -0.52 -16.14 14.34
CA VAL A 398 -0.78 -17.14 15.38
C VAL A 398 -2.10 -16.78 16.03
N ILE A 399 -3.09 -17.67 15.91
CA ILE A 399 -4.42 -17.49 16.47
C ILE A 399 -4.53 -18.38 17.70
N ASP A 400 -4.94 -17.80 18.83
CA ASP A 400 -5.35 -18.55 20.01
C ASP A 400 -6.80 -18.21 20.35
N ASN A 401 -7.73 -19.05 19.89
CA ASN A 401 -9.18 -18.83 19.87
C ASN A 401 -9.60 -17.60 19.05
N THR A 402 -9.25 -16.38 19.48
CA THR A 402 -9.60 -15.13 18.80
C THR A 402 -8.36 -14.27 18.64
N ALA A 403 -8.08 -13.80 17.42
CA ALA A 403 -7.02 -12.84 17.12
C ALA A 403 -7.60 -11.62 16.39
N HIS A 404 -7.17 -10.42 16.81
CA HIS A 404 -7.50 -9.16 16.15
C HIS A 404 -6.23 -8.58 15.54
N LEU A 405 -6.19 -8.50 14.22
CA LEU A 405 -5.01 -8.11 13.47
C LEU A 405 -5.29 -6.79 12.75
N TYR A 406 -4.36 -5.85 12.82
CA TYR A 406 -4.48 -4.60 12.04
C TYR A 406 -4.42 -4.93 10.56
N LEU A 407 -5.42 -4.47 9.82
CA LEU A 407 -5.54 -4.72 8.39
C LEU A 407 -5.01 -3.53 7.60
N ALA A 408 -5.74 -2.40 7.62
CA ALA A 408 -5.38 -1.20 6.89
C ALA A 408 -5.97 0.07 7.52
N GLN A 409 -5.32 1.20 7.26
CA GLN A 409 -5.81 2.53 7.61
C GLN A 409 -6.64 3.10 6.46
N ILE A 410 -7.93 3.33 6.70
CA ILE A 410 -8.84 3.90 5.71
C ILE A 410 -9.16 5.33 6.11
N GLU A 411 -8.86 6.28 5.23
CA GLU A 411 -9.11 7.70 5.48
C GLU A 411 -10.58 8.08 5.24
N ALA A 412 -11.02 9.18 5.86
CA ALA A 412 -12.36 9.72 5.67
C ALA A 412 -12.66 10.10 4.21
N ALA A 413 -11.62 10.45 3.43
CA ALA A 413 -11.71 10.73 1.99
C ALA A 413 -12.21 9.54 1.16
N HIS A 414 -12.23 8.33 1.72
CA HIS A 414 -12.74 7.13 1.07
C HIS A 414 -14.21 6.82 1.40
N ALA A 415 -14.90 7.70 2.14
CA ALA A 415 -16.32 7.54 2.42
C ALA A 415 -17.14 7.34 1.13
N GLY A 416 -18.02 6.33 1.13
CA GLY A 416 -18.84 5.97 -0.03
C GLY A 416 -18.12 5.20 -1.15
N LYS A 417 -16.78 5.02 -1.08
CA LYS A 417 -16.03 4.17 -2.02
C LYS A 417 -16.13 2.68 -1.61
N THR A 418 -15.74 1.78 -2.51
CA THR A 418 -15.67 0.35 -2.22
C THR A 418 -14.26 -0.04 -1.79
N LEU A 419 -14.12 -0.61 -0.60
CA LEU A 419 -12.90 -1.22 -0.11
C LEU A 419 -12.82 -2.65 -0.62
N GLU A 420 -11.72 -2.99 -1.29
CA GLU A 420 -11.38 -4.33 -1.76
C GLU A 420 -10.27 -4.90 -0.87
N ILE A 421 -10.54 -6.04 -0.25
CA ILE A 421 -9.59 -6.77 0.61
C ILE A 421 -9.35 -8.12 -0.04
N LYS A 422 -8.12 -8.42 -0.41
CA LYS A 422 -7.74 -9.73 -0.96
C LYS A 422 -6.89 -10.47 0.06
N LEU A 423 -7.29 -11.68 0.37
CA LEU A 423 -6.58 -12.58 1.27
C LEU A 423 -6.25 -13.84 0.50
N PHE A 424 -4.96 -14.14 0.37
CA PHE A 424 -4.49 -15.40 -0.17
C PHE A 424 -4.19 -16.33 0.99
N ASP A 425 -4.67 -17.57 0.89
CA ASP A 425 -4.58 -18.55 1.97
C ASP A 425 -5.13 -17.95 3.29
N PRO A 426 -6.44 -17.65 3.34
CA PRO A 426 -6.97 -16.64 4.25
C PRO A 426 -7.07 -17.10 5.72
N GLY A 427 -6.09 -17.81 6.27
CA GLY A 427 -6.11 -18.33 7.63
C GLY A 427 -6.80 -19.69 7.67
N ASP A 428 -6.08 -20.71 7.23
CA ASP A 428 -6.53 -22.10 7.07
C ASP A 428 -6.24 -22.97 8.30
N ILE A 429 -6.08 -22.33 9.46
CA ILE A 429 -6.13 -22.97 10.78
C ILE A 429 -7.47 -23.68 10.94
N SER A 430 -7.53 -24.86 11.56
CA SER A 430 -8.77 -25.64 11.68
C SER A 430 -9.93 -24.91 12.38
N ASN A 431 -11.14 -25.05 11.85
CA ASN A 431 -12.38 -24.44 12.35
C ASN A 431 -12.33 -22.91 12.46
N THR A 432 -11.85 -22.25 11.41
CA THR A 432 -11.62 -20.80 11.42
C THR A 432 -12.72 -20.03 10.70
N THR A 433 -13.11 -18.90 11.31
CA THR A 433 -14.02 -17.89 10.76
C THR A 433 -13.38 -16.52 10.84
N MET A 434 -13.39 -15.80 9.72
CA MET A 434 -12.86 -14.45 9.58
C MET A 434 -13.99 -13.42 9.52
N LYS A 435 -13.75 -12.24 10.11
CA LYS A 435 -14.63 -11.06 10.03
C LYS A 435 -13.79 -9.80 9.84
N VAL A 436 -14.36 -8.82 9.15
CA VAL A 436 -13.75 -7.49 9.00
C VAL A 436 -14.35 -6.54 10.03
N GLN A 437 -13.51 -5.88 10.82
CA GLN A 437 -13.90 -4.93 11.86
C GLN A 437 -13.64 -3.48 11.39
N MET A 438 -14.71 -2.71 11.29
CA MET A 438 -14.69 -1.28 10.97
C MET A 438 -14.69 -0.44 12.26
N PRO A 439 -13.81 0.57 12.38
CA PRO A 439 -13.75 1.42 13.56
C PRO A 439 -15.00 2.33 13.65
N THR A 440 -15.42 2.58 14.89
CA THR A 440 -16.47 3.54 15.27
C THR A 440 -15.93 4.44 16.38
N THR A 441 -16.66 5.50 16.76
CA THR A 441 -16.26 6.35 17.88
C THR A 441 -16.26 5.64 19.24
N GLY A 442 -16.98 4.51 19.37
CA GLY A 442 -17.11 3.76 20.62
C GLY A 442 -16.39 2.40 20.66
N GLY A 443 -15.71 1.99 19.58
CA GLY A 443 -15.16 0.64 19.44
C GLY A 443 -15.16 0.19 17.98
N TYR A 444 -15.54 -1.07 17.74
CA TYR A 444 -15.60 -1.66 16.40
C TYR A 444 -16.97 -2.27 16.09
N THR A 445 -17.35 -2.26 14.82
CA THR A 445 -18.49 -3.03 14.31
C THR A 445 -18.04 -3.94 13.17
N TYR A 446 -18.72 -5.04 12.93
CA TYR A 446 -18.42 -5.87 11.77
C TYR A 446 -18.92 -5.21 10.48
N ALA A 447 -18.05 -5.16 9.48
CA ALA A 447 -18.37 -4.67 8.17
C ALA A 447 -19.13 -5.74 7.37
N THR A 448 -20.15 -5.30 6.61
CA THR A 448 -20.85 -6.16 5.67
C THR A 448 -20.11 -6.18 4.34
N PHE A 449 -19.87 -7.37 3.78
CA PHE A 449 -19.18 -7.56 2.50
C PHE A 449 -19.84 -8.61 1.62
N THR A 450 -19.63 -8.48 0.31
CA THR A 450 -19.71 -9.59 -0.64
C THR A 450 -18.32 -10.15 -0.89
N TRP A 451 -18.21 -11.38 -1.38
CA TRP A 451 -16.91 -11.99 -1.63
C TRP A 451 -16.92 -12.97 -2.80
N SER A 452 -15.74 -13.23 -3.32
CA SER A 452 -15.46 -14.23 -4.36
C SER A 452 -14.10 -14.89 -4.08
N ALA A 453 -13.96 -16.16 -4.43
CA ALA A 453 -12.71 -16.91 -4.33
C ALA A 453 -12.29 -17.47 -5.70
N THR A 454 -10.98 -17.59 -5.95
CA THR A 454 -10.44 -18.18 -7.19
C THR A 454 -10.71 -19.68 -7.30
N GLY A 455 -10.99 -20.33 -6.18
CA GLY A 455 -11.31 -21.74 -6.08
C GLY A 455 -11.75 -22.08 -4.65
N SER A 456 -12.13 -23.34 -4.42
CA SER A 456 -12.48 -23.83 -3.09
C SER A 456 -12.33 -25.35 -2.99
N ALA A 457 -12.29 -25.86 -1.76
CA ALA A 457 -12.29 -27.29 -1.44
C ALA A 457 -13.51 -27.69 -0.59
N GLY A 458 -13.79 -28.99 -0.50
CA GLY A 458 -14.84 -29.54 0.38
C GLY A 458 -16.27 -29.10 0.07
N GLY A 459 -16.54 -28.62 -1.15
CA GLY A 459 -17.85 -28.11 -1.55
C GLY A 459 -18.17 -26.71 -1.04
N ALA A 460 -17.20 -25.99 -0.48
CA ALA A 460 -17.39 -24.60 -0.08
C ALA A 460 -17.74 -23.71 -1.29
N PRO A 461 -18.60 -22.69 -1.12
CA PRO A 461 -18.91 -21.76 -2.19
C PRO A 461 -17.65 -21.00 -2.67
N THR A 462 -17.67 -20.50 -3.90
CA THR A 462 -16.62 -19.60 -4.43
C THR A 462 -17.09 -18.15 -4.53
N SER A 463 -18.29 -17.84 -4.06
CA SER A 463 -18.79 -16.48 -3.93
C SER A 463 -19.97 -16.42 -2.98
N GLY A 464 -20.22 -15.26 -2.38
CA GLY A 464 -21.37 -15.07 -1.52
C GLY A 464 -21.49 -13.66 -0.93
N GLY A 465 -22.40 -13.54 0.04
CA GLY A 465 -22.77 -12.29 0.70
C GLY A 465 -24.00 -11.60 0.08
N PRO A 466 -24.47 -10.49 0.67
CA PRO A 466 -23.85 -9.75 1.77
C PRO A 466 -23.81 -10.53 3.11
N THR A 467 -22.67 -10.51 3.80
CA THR A 467 -22.45 -11.18 5.10
C THR A 467 -21.44 -10.37 5.93
N THR A 468 -21.32 -10.67 7.23
CA THR A 468 -20.32 -10.09 8.13
C THR A 468 -19.20 -11.06 8.51
N SER A 469 -19.29 -12.31 8.03
CA SER A 469 -18.32 -13.37 8.34
C SER A 469 -18.13 -14.32 7.17
N LEU A 470 -16.93 -14.88 7.06
CA LEU A 470 -16.56 -15.95 6.14
C LEU A 470 -15.89 -17.08 6.91
N GLN A 471 -16.42 -18.30 6.79
CA GLN A 471 -15.75 -19.48 7.32
C GLN A 471 -14.64 -19.90 6.35
N THR A 472 -13.39 -19.93 6.80
CA THR A 472 -12.21 -20.28 5.99
C THR A 472 -11.84 -21.75 6.10
N SER A 473 -12.22 -22.40 7.21
CA SER A 473 -12.01 -23.84 7.38
C SER A 473 -13.02 -24.48 8.35
N ASN A 474 -13.02 -25.81 8.37
CA ASN A 474 -13.68 -26.60 9.42
C ASN A 474 -12.71 -27.66 9.97
N ALA A 475 -13.23 -28.64 10.71
CA ALA A 475 -12.42 -29.71 11.30
C ALA A 475 -11.75 -30.64 10.27
N ALA A 476 -12.24 -30.67 9.03
CA ALA A 476 -11.81 -31.61 7.99
C ALA A 476 -11.14 -30.94 6.78
N THR A 477 -11.51 -29.70 6.47
CA THR A 477 -11.15 -29.04 5.23
C THR A 477 -10.78 -27.59 5.46
N THR A 478 -9.67 -27.20 4.84
CA THR A 478 -9.26 -25.81 4.62
C THR A 478 -9.85 -25.36 3.28
N PHE A 479 -10.82 -24.44 3.32
CA PHE A 479 -11.72 -24.22 2.17
C PHE A 479 -11.06 -23.45 1.04
N TYR A 480 -10.11 -22.57 1.35
CA TYR A 480 -9.52 -21.63 0.39
C TYR A 480 -7.99 -21.71 0.34
N ASN A 481 -7.43 -22.87 0.68
CA ASN A 481 -5.98 -23.13 0.63
C ASN A 481 -5.44 -22.87 -0.76
N ASN A 482 -4.32 -22.14 -0.88
CA ASN A 482 -3.76 -21.74 -2.17
C ASN A 482 -4.76 -20.97 -3.07
N GLN A 483 -5.77 -20.30 -2.50
CA GLN A 483 -6.74 -19.49 -3.23
C GLN A 483 -6.72 -18.04 -2.76
N TRP A 484 -7.01 -17.13 -3.69
CA TRP A 484 -7.36 -15.76 -3.35
C TRP A 484 -8.83 -15.69 -2.99
N VAL A 485 -9.15 -15.03 -1.88
CA VAL A 485 -10.48 -14.58 -1.50
C VAL A 485 -10.51 -13.06 -1.55
N THR A 486 -11.36 -12.51 -2.41
CA THR A 486 -11.58 -11.07 -2.55
C THR A 486 -12.88 -10.69 -1.85
N LEU A 487 -12.81 -9.80 -0.87
CA LEU A 487 -13.94 -9.18 -0.19
C LEU A 487 -14.17 -7.79 -0.77
N SER A 488 -15.43 -7.45 -1.00
CA SER A 488 -15.88 -6.10 -1.39
C SER A 488 -16.76 -5.53 -0.29
N VAL A 489 -16.23 -4.53 0.43
CA VAL A 489 -16.91 -3.81 1.51
C VAL A 489 -17.31 -2.43 1.00
N GLN A 490 -18.57 -2.03 1.19
CA GLN A 490 -18.97 -0.64 0.94
C GLN A 490 -18.63 0.22 2.16
N ILE A 491 -17.76 1.22 1.98
CA ILE A 491 -17.44 2.17 3.05
C ILE A 491 -18.67 3.09 3.24
N PRO A 492 -19.19 3.26 4.47
CA PRO A 492 -20.32 4.16 4.70
C PRO A 492 -20.08 5.56 4.15
N THR A 493 -21.11 6.20 3.59
CA THR A 493 -21.02 7.57 3.05
C THR A 493 -20.77 8.61 4.14
N ASN A 494 -21.05 8.29 5.40
CA ASN A 494 -20.78 9.11 6.57
C ASN A 494 -19.54 8.65 7.35
N TYR A 495 -18.65 7.85 6.74
CA TYR A 495 -17.43 7.40 7.37
C TYR A 495 -16.47 8.58 7.63
N THR A 496 -15.99 8.71 8.86
CA THR A 496 -15.14 9.83 9.30
C THR A 496 -13.76 9.41 9.77
N ALA A 497 -13.35 8.16 9.50
CA ALA A 497 -12.12 7.57 10.04
C ALA A 497 -11.97 7.77 11.56
N PRO A 498 -12.93 7.31 12.38
CA PRO A 498 -12.88 7.54 13.83
C PRO A 498 -11.66 6.86 14.47
N THR A 499 -11.26 7.36 15.64
CA THR A 499 -10.28 6.72 16.53
C THR A 499 -11.03 6.08 17.69
N PRO A 500 -11.24 4.76 17.70
CA PRO A 500 -11.84 4.08 18.84
C PRO A 500 -10.99 4.27 20.13
N PRO A 501 -11.60 4.21 21.33
CA PRO A 501 -10.86 4.33 22.58
C PRO A 501 -9.74 3.27 22.68
N GLY A 502 -8.52 3.72 22.97
CA GLY A 502 -7.34 2.85 23.10
C GLY A 502 -6.61 2.55 21.79
N GLU A 503 -7.12 3.00 20.64
CA GLU A 503 -6.42 2.88 19.37
C GLU A 503 -5.39 4.01 19.20
N PRO A 504 -4.22 3.71 18.60
CA PRO A 504 -3.14 4.68 18.44
C PRO A 504 -3.36 5.72 17.34
N GLY A 505 -4.38 5.53 16.49
CA GLY A 505 -4.68 6.48 15.43
C GLY A 505 -6.04 6.25 14.76
N PRO A 506 -6.48 7.22 13.94
CA PRO A 506 -7.77 7.17 13.26
C PRO A 506 -7.81 6.15 12.13
N GLY A 507 -8.99 5.62 11.87
CA GLY A 507 -9.30 4.93 10.63
C GLY A 507 -8.70 3.53 10.49
N TRP A 508 -8.19 2.92 11.57
CA TRP A 508 -7.62 1.57 11.52
C TRP A 508 -8.68 0.48 11.55
N TRP A 509 -8.82 -0.21 10.42
CA TRP A 509 -9.63 -1.42 10.28
C TRP A 509 -8.84 -2.64 10.72
N LYS A 510 -9.55 -3.65 11.22
CA LYS A 510 -8.96 -4.90 11.69
C LYS A 510 -9.61 -6.08 11.00
N VAL A 511 -8.88 -7.19 10.96
CA VAL A 511 -9.45 -8.50 10.67
C VAL A 511 -9.46 -9.30 11.97
N GLU A 512 -10.61 -9.89 12.27
CA GLU A 512 -10.79 -10.81 13.38
C GLU A 512 -10.82 -12.22 12.84
N TYR A 513 -9.97 -13.08 13.39
CA TYR A 513 -10.04 -14.50 13.19
C TYR A 513 -10.50 -15.20 14.46
N ASN A 514 -11.44 -16.13 14.31
CA ASN A 514 -11.88 -17.03 15.37
C ASN A 514 -11.60 -18.46 14.94
N SER A 515 -10.79 -19.20 15.70
CA SER A 515 -10.49 -20.61 15.48
C SER A 515 -10.82 -21.44 16.74
N LEU A 516 -10.92 -22.77 16.59
CA LEU A 516 -10.98 -23.64 17.76
C LEU A 516 -9.57 -24.04 18.18
N GLY A 517 -9.09 -23.44 19.28
CA GLY A 517 -7.76 -23.71 19.83
C GLY A 517 -6.68 -22.79 19.26
N THR A 518 -5.44 -23.26 19.32
CA THR A 518 -4.27 -22.50 18.87
C THR A 518 -3.73 -23.06 17.55
N GLY A 519 -3.45 -22.19 16.59
CA GLY A 519 -2.85 -22.55 15.30
C GLY A 519 -2.02 -21.41 14.74
N ALA A 520 -1.13 -21.73 13.79
CA ALA A 520 -0.33 -20.76 13.08
C ALA A 520 -0.47 -20.97 11.58
N ASP A 521 -0.38 -19.89 10.82
CA ASP A 521 -0.53 -19.91 9.36
C ASP A 521 0.23 -18.74 8.73
N VAL A 522 0.57 -18.89 7.46
CA VAL A 522 1.12 -17.80 6.64
C VAL A 522 0.01 -17.35 5.70
N THR A 523 -0.22 -16.04 5.62
CA THR A 523 -1.27 -15.50 4.75
C THR A 523 -0.81 -14.21 4.11
N THR A 524 -1.19 -14.00 2.84
CA THR A 524 -0.82 -12.81 2.07
C THR A 524 -2.02 -11.91 1.87
N TRP A 525 -1.89 -10.63 2.22
CA TRP A 525 -3.00 -9.67 2.19
C TRP A 525 -2.72 -8.53 1.22
N GLU A 526 -3.77 -8.05 0.57
CA GLU A 526 -3.79 -6.80 -0.18
C GLU A 526 -5.04 -6.02 0.17
N VAL A 527 -4.92 -4.71 0.27
CA VAL A 527 -6.07 -3.84 0.51
C VAL A 527 -5.99 -2.65 -0.41
N ASN A 528 -7.08 -2.42 -1.14
CA ASN A 528 -7.19 -1.33 -2.10
C ASN A 528 -8.56 -0.66 -1.99
N VAL A 529 -8.64 0.63 -2.24
CA VAL A 529 -9.92 1.33 -2.41
C VAL A 529 -10.21 1.42 -3.91
N ARG A 530 -11.29 0.79 -4.38
CA ARG A 530 -11.64 0.78 -5.80
C ARG A 530 -11.93 2.20 -6.28
N GLY A 531 -11.21 2.61 -7.31
CA GLY A 531 -11.32 3.91 -7.98
C GLY A 531 -10.11 4.12 -8.89
N ASN A 532 -10.14 5.18 -9.70
CA ASN A 532 -8.93 5.59 -10.42
C ASN A 532 -7.94 6.18 -9.41
N PRO A 533 -6.71 5.64 -9.31
CA PRO A 533 -5.74 6.07 -8.30
C PRO A 533 -5.41 7.54 -8.46
N VAL A 534 -5.36 8.06 -9.69
CA VAL A 534 -5.32 9.49 -9.98
C VAL A 534 -6.63 9.87 -10.69
N HIS A 535 -7.36 10.85 -10.18
CA HIS A 535 -8.52 11.39 -10.89
C HIS A 535 -8.76 12.86 -10.60
N LEU A 536 -9.39 13.52 -11.57
CA LEU A 536 -9.93 14.86 -11.38
C LEU A 536 -11.14 14.79 -10.46
N ILE A 537 -11.20 15.69 -9.50
CA ILE A 537 -12.38 15.92 -8.68
C ILE A 537 -13.02 17.23 -9.12
N THR A 538 -14.33 17.33 -8.94
CA THR A 538 -15.05 18.57 -9.26
C THR A 538 -14.52 19.71 -8.38
N PRO A 539 -14.23 20.88 -8.98
CA PRO A 539 -13.80 22.08 -8.27
C PRO A 539 -14.60 22.37 -6.99
#